data_AF-A0A7J4UL88-F1
#
_entry.id   AF-A0A7J4UL88-F1
#
_cell.length_a   1.000
_cell.length_b   1.000
_cell.length_c   1.000
_cell.angle_alpha   90.00
_cell.angle_beta   90.00
_cell.angle_gamma   90.00
#
_symmetry.space_group_name_H-M   'P 1'
#
loop_
_entity.id
_entity.type
_entity.pdbx_description
1 polymer ?
#
loop_
_entity_poly.entity_id
_entity_poly.type
_entity_poly.pdbx_seq_one_letter_code
_entity_poly.pdbx_strand_id
1 'polypeptide(L)'
;MTTISTRTAVIALLLNVLFLPGLGSIYGRRYKEGYTQLVLVVGPFFLSALSHFVSFPDLPMFVTWLLLIGIFVGYIWSIVTGAILVRDAEKKVKK
;
A
#
# COMPACT_ATOMS: atom_id res chain seq x y z
N MET A 1 -2.31 -10.58 20.52
CA MET A 1 -3.03 -10.63 19.22
C MET A 1 -4.26 -9.74 19.35
N THR A 2 -4.30 -8.58 18.71
CA THR A 2 -5.45 -7.66 18.87
C THR A 2 -6.52 -8.01 17.85
N THR A 3 -7.74 -8.24 18.34
CA THR A 3 -8.90 -8.69 17.57
C THR A 3 -9.47 -7.53 16.77
N ILE A 4 -9.43 -7.64 15.45
CA ILE A 4 -10.00 -6.66 14.52
C ILE A 4 -11.35 -7.21 14.07
N SER A 5 -12.40 -6.40 14.19
CA SER A 5 -13.74 -6.75 13.70
C SER A 5 -13.75 -6.84 12.18
N THR A 6 -14.58 -7.72 11.61
CA THR A 6 -14.74 -7.90 10.15
C THR A 6 -15.06 -6.57 9.45
N ARG A 7 -15.86 -5.69 10.09
CA ARG A 7 -16.13 -4.34 9.55
C ARG A 7 -14.87 -3.51 9.45
N THR A 8 -14.02 -3.52 10.48
CA THR A 8 -12.75 -2.79 10.51
C THR A 8 -11.77 -3.32 9.46
N ALA A 9 -11.76 -4.64 9.20
CA ALA A 9 -10.95 -5.24 8.16
C ALA A 9 -11.42 -4.89 6.73
N VAL A 10 -12.74 -4.81 6.51
CA VAL A 10 -13.29 -4.34 5.23
C VAL A 10 -13.00 -2.86 5.01
N ILE A 11 -13.13 -2.03 6.05
CA ILE A 11 -12.75 -0.61 5.98
C ILE A 11 -11.25 -0.47 5.69
N ALA A 12 -10.40 -1.29 6.30
CA ALA A 12 -8.97 -1.35 5.99
C ALA A 12 -8.73 -1.71 4.52
N LEU A 13 -9.40 -2.73 3.99
CA LEU A 13 -9.29 -3.09 2.58
C LEU A 13 -9.72 -1.92 1.67
N LEU A 14 -10.85 -1.28 1.95
CA LEU A 14 -11.32 -0.13 1.19
C LEU A 14 -10.34 1.06 1.25
N LEU A 15 -9.70 1.30 2.40
CA LEU A 15 -8.67 2.33 2.54
C LEU A 15 -7.43 2.03 1.68
N ASN A 16 -7.00 0.77 1.63
CA ASN A 16 -5.86 0.34 0.79
C ASN A 16 -6.18 0.43 -0.71
N VAL A 17 -7.43 0.17 -1.11
CA VAL A 17 -7.85 0.14 -2.52
C VAL A 17 -8.27 1.52 -3.04
N LEU A 18 -8.95 2.35 -2.24
CA LEU A 18 -9.55 3.60 -2.74
C LEU A 18 -8.69 4.84 -2.49
N PHE A 19 -7.88 4.84 -1.43
CA PHE A 19 -7.13 6.03 -1.01
C PHE A 19 -5.65 5.88 -1.26
N LEU A 20 -4.99 5.05 -0.45
CA LEU A 20 -3.55 4.92 -0.52
C LEU A 20 -3.13 3.52 -0.09
N PRO A 21 -2.35 2.81 -0.92
CA PRO A 21 -1.78 1.52 -0.56
C PRO A 21 -0.95 1.64 0.72
N GLY A 22 -1.33 0.88 1.75
CA GLY A 22 -0.66 0.85 3.05
C GLY A 22 -1.45 1.49 4.20
N LEU A 23 -2.36 2.43 3.94
CA LEU A 23 -3.16 3.08 5.00
C LEU A 23 -4.10 2.09 5.69
N GLY A 24 -4.76 1.26 4.91
CA GLY A 24 -5.60 0.17 5.39
C GLY A 24 -4.81 -0.86 6.19
N SER A 25 -3.61 -1.21 5.74
CA SER A 25 -2.72 -2.12 6.46
C SER A 25 -2.30 -1.55 7.82
N ILE A 26 -2.02 -0.25 7.91
CA ILE A 26 -1.75 0.46 9.17
C ILE A 26 -3.00 0.46 10.07
N TYR A 27 -4.17 0.75 9.52
CA TYR A 27 -5.44 0.72 10.24
C TYR A 27 -5.77 -0.68 10.78
N GLY A 28 -5.42 -1.72 9.99
CA GLY A 28 -5.48 -3.13 10.35
C GLY A 28 -4.34 -3.60 11.27
N ARG A 29 -3.59 -2.68 11.89
CA ARG A 29 -2.46 -2.92 12.81
C ARG A 29 -1.32 -3.75 12.21
N ARG A 30 -1.24 -3.88 10.89
CA ARG A 30 -0.12 -4.45 10.15
C ARG A 30 0.85 -3.36 9.73
N TYR A 31 1.40 -2.66 10.73
CA TYR A 31 2.23 -1.47 10.55
C TYR A 31 3.44 -1.71 9.62
N LYS A 32 4.19 -2.80 9.80
CA LYS A 32 5.34 -3.11 8.94
C LYS A 32 4.95 -3.19 7.46
N GLU A 33 3.90 -3.95 7.16
CA GLU A 33 3.41 -4.15 5.78
C GLU A 33 2.83 -2.86 5.21
N GLY A 34 2.11 -2.10 6.05
CA GLY A 34 1.56 -0.81 5.66
C GLY A 34 2.61 0.23 5.36
N TYR A 35 3.65 0.38 6.18
CA TYR A 35 4.76 1.28 5.92
C TYR A 35 5.53 0.90 4.66
N THR A 36 5.79 -0.39 4.42
CA THR A 36 6.44 -0.85 3.19
C THR A 36 5.60 -0.51 1.95
N GLN A 37 4.29 -0.74 1.99
CA GLN A 37 3.37 -0.38 0.90
C GLN A 37 3.37 1.14 0.65
N LEU A 38 3.35 1.92 1.73
CA LEU A 38 3.34 3.38 1.65
C LEU A 38 4.64 3.91 1.06
N VAL A 39 5.80 3.35 1.44
CA VAL A 39 7.11 3.70 0.86
C VAL A 39 7.19 3.29 -0.62
N LEU A 40 6.66 2.13 -0.99
CA LEU A 40 6.65 1.67 -2.38
C LEU A 40 5.78 2.54 -3.30
N VAL A 41 4.82 3.29 -2.76
CA VAL A 41 3.93 4.16 -3.55
C VAL A 41 4.34 5.63 -3.45
N VAL A 42 4.62 6.11 -2.24
CA VAL A 42 5.00 7.51 -1.98
C VAL A 42 6.46 7.76 -2.36
N GLY A 43 7.36 6.80 -2.15
CA GLY A 43 8.77 6.92 -2.50
C GLY A 43 8.98 7.25 -3.98
N PRO A 44 8.38 6.49 -4.92
CA PRO A 44 8.46 6.80 -6.33
C PRO A 44 7.88 8.15 -6.71
N PHE A 45 6.76 8.55 -6.09
CA PHE A 45 6.14 9.85 -6.31
C PHE A 45 7.08 10.99 -5.88
N PHE A 46 7.72 10.86 -4.72
CA PHE A 46 8.65 11.85 -4.19
C PHE A 46 9.94 11.93 -5.01
N LEU A 47 10.49 10.79 -5.45
CA LEU A 47 11.62 10.73 -6.38
C LEU A 47 11.29 11.40 -7.73
N SER A 48 10.09 11.17 -8.25
CA SER A 48 9.60 11.79 -9.48
C SER A 48 9.39 13.30 -9.34
N ALA A 49 8.95 13.78 -8.17
CA ALA A 49 8.83 15.21 -7.90
C ALA A 49 10.20 15.86 -7.75
N LEU A 50 11.11 15.25 -6.97
CA LEU A 50 12.46 15.76 -6.73
C LEU A 50 13.26 15.90 -8.03
N SER A 51 13.16 14.91 -8.92
CA SER A 51 13.82 14.96 -10.24
C SER A 51 13.30 16.08 -11.13
N HIS A 52 12.02 16.44 -11.05
CA HIS A 52 11.46 17.62 -11.72
C HIS A 52 12.03 18.92 -11.14
N PHE A 53 12.14 19.04 -9.82
CA PHE A 53 12.67 20.25 -9.17
C PHE A 53 14.17 20.44 -9.39
N VAL A 54 14.95 19.35 -9.42
CA VAL A 54 16.41 19.41 -9.58
C VAL A 54 16.83 19.60 -11.05
N SER A 55 15.90 19.80 -11.98
CA SER A 55 16.21 20.04 -13.40
C SER A 55 17.07 18.91 -13.98
N PHE A 56 16.66 17.66 -13.77
CA PHE A 56 17.08 16.53 -14.60
C PHE A 56 16.00 16.30 -15.68
N PRO A 57 16.01 17.08 -16.78
CA PRO A 57 14.96 17.00 -17.80
C PRO A 57 14.91 15.63 -18.49
N ASP A 58 16.02 14.90 -18.47
CA ASP A 58 16.14 13.58 -19.10
C ASP A 58 16.22 12.47 -18.05
N LEU A 59 15.20 12.35 -17.20
CA LEU A 59 15.01 11.11 -16.45
C LEU A 59 14.90 9.96 -17.47
N PRO A 60 15.84 9.00 -17.49
CA PRO A 60 15.83 7.95 -18.49
C PRO A 60 14.48 7.24 -18.44
N MET A 61 13.86 7.01 -19.59
CA MET A 61 12.54 6.37 -19.68
C MET A 61 12.45 5.09 -18.83
N PHE A 62 13.56 4.34 -18.77
CA PHE A 62 13.74 3.16 -17.91
C PHE A 62 13.49 3.42 -16.41
N VAL A 63 13.91 4.56 -15.86
CA VAL A 63 13.70 4.94 -14.46
C VAL A 63 12.21 5.19 -14.21
N THR A 64 11.52 5.87 -15.14
CA THR A 64 10.07 6.09 -15.06
C THR A 64 9.31 4.76 -15.06
N TRP A 65 9.72 3.80 -15.89
CA TRP A 65 9.14 2.44 -15.88
C TRP A 65 9.40 1.69 -14.57
N LEU A 66 10.60 1.78 -14.00
CA LEU A 66 10.91 1.20 -12.69
C LEU A 66 10.04 1.79 -11.57
N LEU A 67 9.82 3.10 -11.58
CA LEU A 67 8.95 3.79 -10.62
C LEU A 67 7.50 3.32 -10.74
N LEU A 68 6.99 3.21 -11.97
CA LEU A 68 5.65 2.68 -12.25
C LEU A 68 5.49 1.22 -11.79
N ILE A 69 6.49 0.37 -12.03
CA ILE A 69 6.49 -1.02 -11.56
C ILE A 69 6.45 -1.05 -10.02
N GLY A 70 7.24 -0.21 -9.35
CA GLY A 70 7.24 -0.09 -7.89
C GLY A 70 5.86 0.27 -7.33
N ILE A 71 5.20 1.27 -7.92
CA ILE A 71 3.84 1.68 -7.55
C ILE A 71 2.85 0.53 -7.78
N PHE A 72 2.92 -0.13 -8.95
CA PHE A 72 2.02 -1.22 -9.31
C PHE A 72 2.15 -2.41 -8.37
N VAL A 73 3.39 -2.81 -8.04
CA VAL A 73 3.68 -3.87 -7.07
C VAL A 73 3.19 -3.49 -5.68
N GLY A 74 3.44 -2.26 -5.24
CA GLY A 74 2.95 -1.75 -3.96
C GLY A 74 1.41 -1.79 -3.86
N TYR A 75 0.73 -1.48 -4.96
CA TYR A 75 -0.73 -1.54 -5.05
C TYR A 75 -1.28 -2.96 -4.95
N ILE A 76 -0.75 -3.90 -5.75
CA ILE A 76 -1.14 -5.32 -5.68
C ILE A 76 -0.89 -5.87 -4.28
N TRP A 77 0.28 -5.58 -3.71
CA TRP A 77 0.63 -6.02 -2.37
C TRP A 77 -0.36 -5.49 -1.31
N SER A 78 -0.83 -4.26 -1.48
CA SER A 78 -1.81 -3.66 -0.57
C SER A 78 -3.20 -4.27 -0.64
N ILE A 79 -3.65 -4.65 -1.84
CA ILE A 79 -4.88 -5.42 -2.04
C ILE A 79 -4.76 -6.79 -1.35
N VAL A 80 -3.65 -7.49 -1.58
CA VAL A 80 -3.39 -8.81 -1.00
C VAL A 80 -3.38 -8.75 0.53
N THR A 81 -2.68 -7.78 1.12
CA THR A 81 -2.66 -7.61 2.59
C THR A 81 -4.04 -7.28 3.15
N GLY A 82 -4.81 -6.42 2.47
CA GLY A 82 -6.19 -6.11 2.86
C GLY A 82 -7.10 -7.35 2.82
N ALA A 83 -6.99 -8.16 1.76
CA ALA A 83 -7.76 -9.40 1.62
C ALA A 83 -7.40 -10.42 2.71
N ILE A 84 -6.12 -10.54 3.06
CA ILE A 84 -5.65 -11.39 4.16
C ILE A 84 -6.25 -10.91 5.49
N LEU A 85 -6.28 -9.60 5.75
CA LEU A 85 -6.88 -9.02 6.95
C LEU A 85 -8.37 -9.38 7.09
N VAL A 86 -9.14 -9.31 6.00
CA VAL A 86 -10.56 -9.69 5.97
C VAL A 86 -10.70 -11.19 6.25
N ARG A 87 -9.92 -12.03 5.56
CA ARG A 87 -9.95 -13.49 5.74
C ARG A 87 -9.61 -13.91 7.18
N ASP A 88 -8.63 -13.27 7.78
CA ASP A 88 -8.21 -13.54 9.16
C ASP A 88 -9.28 -13.11 10.17
N ALA A 89 -10.00 -12.02 9.90
CA ALA A 89 -11.13 -11.59 10.71
C ALA A 89 -12.33 -12.56 10.60
N GLU A 90 -12.68 -13.01 9.39
CA GLU A 90 -13.78 -13.97 9.17
C GLU A 90 -13.51 -15.34 9.81
N LYS A 91 -12.28 -15.87 9.71
CA LYS A 91 -11.92 -17.15 10.32
C LYS A 91 -12.06 -17.15 11.84
N LYS A 92 -11.96 -15.99 12.49
CA LYS A 92 -12.12 -15.84 13.94
C LYS A 92 -13.58 -15.71 14.38
N VAL A 93 -14.50 -15.31 13.50
CA VAL A 93 -15.93 -15.25 13.80
C VAL A 93 -16.60 -16.64 13.72
N LYS A 94 -16.02 -17.55 12.94
CA LYS A 94 -16.52 -18.95 12.79
C LYS A 94 -15.97 -19.93 13.83
N LYS A 95 -15.12 -19.49 14.75
CA LYS A 95 -14.56 -20.28 15.85
C LYS A 95 -15.15 -19.82 17.17
#